data_AF-A0A9K3LLD6-F1
#
_entry.id   AF-A0A9K3LLD6-F1
#
_cell.length_a   1.000
_cell.length_b   1.000
_cell.length_c   1.000
_cell.angle_alpha   90.00
_cell.angle_beta   90.00
_cell.angle_gamma   90.00
#
_symmetry.space_group_name_H-M   'P 1'
#
loop_
_entity.id
_entity.type
_entity.pdbx_description
1 polymer ?
#
loop_
_entity_poly.entity_id
_entity_poly.type
_entity_poly.pdbx_seq_one_letter_code
_entity_poly.pdbx_strand_id
1 'polypeptide(L)'
;MEIIRQKAGFREAEGLHYNPRVAVIPPTSLTEKVSPCLSNTFQAFTGLSEISPEDDKVTASRFLHFMKVLSEVVIQDAAVIVVEHPNRIHHPLFSSVEVFQSNEFQSYVELMRASLTHATSPYNASLETVLPGLNARFDTLQQVQQQLHQNQQYAIQRIDERMDDLCQLFLSSNHLYQNIFVGMCNAAAGYANVRLQQLPVHNGGPAEVHSPSVVMSPDPPQTTQSVLPYPGYNHPLPGEYVSVMEMFDEWNGTGNNYNIPIASGIAELNRRYKSQWRRRYTGAQKTLFSRVQRICQSILDRIGKGESKDSILQQYNGFYINDAKGTPSLLVLVLQARGILPKQQRNRNPIAVDGGSQEHSKFSGY
;
A
#
# COMPACT_ATOMS: atom_id res chain seq x y z
N MET A 1 6.89 11.12 -19.78
CA MET A 1 7.77 10.11 -20.42
C MET A 1 7.13 8.74 -20.54
N GLU A 2 6.24 8.34 -19.62
CA GLU A 2 5.54 7.04 -19.65
C GLU A 2 4.76 6.77 -20.94
N ILE A 3 3.89 7.70 -21.37
CA ILE A 3 3.10 7.57 -22.61
C ILE A 3 3.99 7.40 -23.85
N ILE A 4 5.12 8.12 -23.91
CA ILE A 4 6.07 8.03 -25.04
C ILE A 4 6.71 6.64 -25.07
N ARG A 5 7.02 6.07 -23.91
CA ARG A 5 7.63 4.74 -23.79
C ARG A 5 6.64 3.62 -24.11
N GLN A 6 5.40 3.71 -23.64
CA GLN A 6 4.33 2.79 -24.03
C GLN A 6 4.14 2.79 -25.56
N LYS A 7 4.10 3.97 -26.19
CA LYS A 7 4.01 4.11 -27.65
C LYS A 7 5.23 3.55 -28.40
N ALA A 8 6.41 3.57 -27.78
CA ALA A 8 7.63 2.98 -28.33
C ALA A 8 7.76 1.47 -28.04
N GLY A 9 6.72 0.83 -27.48
CA GLY A 9 6.68 -0.62 -27.24
C GLY A 9 7.39 -1.10 -25.96
N PHE A 10 7.80 -0.17 -25.08
CA PHE A 10 8.33 -0.55 -23.78
C PHE A 10 7.21 -1.01 -22.85
N ARG A 11 7.43 -2.13 -22.13
CA ARG A 11 6.49 -2.65 -21.14
C ARG A 11 6.33 -1.66 -19.98
N GLU A 12 5.14 -1.64 -19.38
CA GLU A 12 4.82 -0.87 -18.17
C GLU A 12 5.60 -1.42 -16.95
N ALA A 13 6.89 -1.16 -16.90
CA ALA A 13 7.72 -1.40 -15.72
C ALA A 13 8.08 -0.03 -15.13
N GLU A 14 7.16 0.55 -14.35
CA GLU A 14 7.33 1.68 -13.41
C GLU A 14 8.42 2.74 -13.75
N GLY A 15 8.53 3.15 -15.02
CA GLY A 15 9.52 4.14 -15.48
C GLY A 15 10.98 3.67 -15.54
N LEU A 16 11.28 2.42 -15.21
CA LEU A 16 12.62 1.89 -15.02
C LEU A 16 13.00 0.92 -16.15
N HIS A 17 13.56 1.46 -17.22
CA HIS A 17 14.05 0.69 -18.37
C HIS A 17 15.58 0.69 -18.38
N TYR A 18 16.19 -0.49 -18.36
CA TYR A 18 17.62 -0.67 -18.51
C TYR A 18 17.93 -1.04 -19.96
N ASN A 19 18.71 -0.22 -20.64
CA ASN A 19 19.21 -0.50 -21.96
C ASN A 19 20.72 -0.77 -21.89
N PRO A 20 21.18 -2.03 -22.00
CA PRO A 20 22.59 -2.35 -21.79
C PRO A 20 23.52 -1.68 -22.82
N ARG A 21 23.01 -1.32 -24.00
CA ARG A 21 23.82 -0.65 -25.03
C ARG A 21 24.28 0.76 -24.64
N VAL A 22 23.53 1.43 -23.76
CA VAL A 22 23.90 2.79 -23.31
C VAL A 22 24.97 2.77 -22.21
N ALA A 23 25.29 1.60 -21.66
CA ALA A 23 26.33 1.45 -20.65
C ALA A 23 27.74 1.61 -21.24
N VAL A 24 27.91 1.42 -22.55
CA VAL A 24 29.19 1.56 -23.24
C VAL A 24 29.14 2.79 -24.16
N ILE A 25 29.85 3.84 -23.74
CA ILE A 25 29.93 5.10 -24.50
C ILE A 25 30.92 4.92 -25.65
N PRO A 26 30.52 5.20 -26.91
CA PRO A 26 31.43 5.11 -28.04
C PRO A 26 32.51 6.21 -28.00
N PRO A 27 33.76 5.92 -28.41
CA PRO A 27 34.80 6.93 -28.59
C PRO A 27 34.35 8.07 -29.52
N THR A 28 34.71 9.31 -29.17
CA THR A 28 34.40 10.50 -29.99
C THR A 28 34.94 10.36 -31.42
N SER A 29 36.14 9.82 -31.57
CA SER A 29 36.76 9.52 -32.87
C SER A 29 35.93 8.61 -33.78
N LEU A 30 35.08 7.73 -33.23
CA LEU A 30 34.13 6.94 -34.03
C LEU A 30 32.88 7.74 -34.37
N THR A 31 32.32 8.48 -33.42
CA THR A 31 31.09 9.24 -33.65
C THR A 31 31.29 10.39 -34.63
N GLU A 32 32.48 11.00 -34.66
CA GLU A 32 32.87 12.00 -35.64
C GLU A 32 32.99 11.45 -37.06
N LYS A 33 33.42 10.19 -37.22
CA LYS A 33 33.50 9.53 -38.52
C LYS A 33 32.12 9.20 -39.11
N VAL A 34 31.08 9.06 -38.29
CA VAL A 34 29.69 8.85 -38.74
C VAL A 34 29.13 10.12 -39.39
N SER A 35 29.43 11.28 -38.81
CA SER A 35 28.97 12.58 -39.31
C SER A 35 30.12 13.59 -39.38
N PRO A 36 31.02 13.49 -40.38
CA PRO A 36 32.25 14.29 -40.43
C PRO A 36 32.01 15.81 -40.45
N CYS A 37 30.91 16.26 -41.05
CA CYS A 37 30.57 17.68 -41.09
C CYS A 37 30.00 18.21 -39.76
N LEU A 38 29.58 17.33 -38.86
CA LEU A 38 28.82 17.71 -37.66
C LEU A 38 29.69 18.41 -36.62
N SER A 39 30.91 17.94 -36.34
CA SER A 39 31.80 18.58 -35.36
C SER A 39 32.15 20.00 -35.77
N ASN A 40 32.56 20.18 -37.03
CA ASN A 40 32.90 21.50 -37.58
C ASN A 40 31.69 22.44 -37.59
N THR A 41 30.52 21.93 -38.01
CA THR A 41 29.29 22.73 -38.07
C THR A 41 28.80 23.09 -36.67
N PHE A 42 28.83 22.16 -35.72
CA PHE A 42 28.43 22.41 -34.34
C PHE A 42 29.32 23.46 -33.67
N GLN A 43 30.65 23.33 -33.81
CA GLN A 43 31.60 24.27 -33.22
C GLN A 43 31.47 25.68 -33.82
N ALA A 44 31.38 25.78 -35.15
CA ALA A 44 31.15 27.04 -35.84
C ALA A 44 29.82 27.69 -35.40
N PHE A 45 28.78 26.88 -35.20
CA PHE A 45 27.46 27.35 -34.82
C PHE A 45 27.39 27.81 -33.35
N THR A 46 28.03 27.08 -32.43
CA THR A 46 28.11 27.48 -31.01
C THR A 46 28.86 28.80 -30.84
N GLY A 47 29.94 29.04 -31.61
CA GLY A 47 30.67 30.31 -31.57
C GLY A 47 29.85 31.51 -32.08
N LEU A 48 28.88 31.29 -32.97
CA LEU A 48 28.00 32.34 -33.51
C LEU A 48 26.78 32.63 -32.62
N SER A 49 26.44 31.70 -31.72
CA SER A 49 25.32 31.83 -30.77
C SER A 49 25.64 32.78 -29.61
N GLU A 50 26.91 32.95 -29.25
CA GLU A 50 27.34 33.87 -28.18
C GLU A 50 27.26 35.35 -28.61
N ILE A 51 27.24 35.61 -29.91
CA ILE A 51 27.35 36.97 -30.48
C ILE A 51 25.97 37.61 -30.74
N SER A 52 24.92 36.81 -30.94
CA SER A 52 23.55 37.32 -31.17
C SER A 52 22.52 36.22 -30.93
N PRO A 53 21.65 36.34 -29.91
CA PRO A 53 20.60 35.38 -29.61
C PRO A 53 19.37 35.66 -30.48
N GLU A 54 19.33 35.13 -31.70
CA GLU A 54 18.10 35.05 -32.49
C GLU A 54 17.42 33.69 -32.33
N ASP A 55 16.08 33.69 -32.31
CA ASP A 55 15.25 32.50 -32.11
C ASP A 55 15.52 31.38 -33.14
N ASP A 56 15.87 31.75 -34.38
CA ASP A 56 16.21 30.81 -35.45
C ASP A 56 17.47 29.99 -35.13
N LYS A 57 18.35 30.50 -34.26
CA LYS A 57 19.57 29.79 -33.89
C LYS A 57 19.33 28.67 -32.88
N VAL A 58 18.26 28.78 -32.07
CA VAL A 58 17.92 27.76 -31.06
C VAL A 58 17.53 26.46 -31.74
N THR A 59 16.72 26.51 -32.79
CA THR A 59 16.27 25.31 -33.52
C THR A 59 17.43 24.57 -34.16
N ALA A 60 18.32 25.28 -34.87
CA ALA A 60 19.50 24.69 -35.49
C ALA A 60 20.46 24.10 -34.44
N SER A 61 20.67 24.78 -33.30
CA SER A 61 21.45 24.23 -32.18
C SER A 61 20.86 22.91 -31.65
N ARG A 62 19.55 22.85 -31.44
CA ARG A 62 18.85 21.64 -30.98
C ARG A 62 18.94 20.51 -32.00
N PHE A 63 18.84 20.82 -33.29
CA PHE A 63 19.00 19.84 -34.36
C PHE A 63 20.42 19.27 -34.39
N LEU A 64 21.46 20.11 -34.32
CA LEU A 64 22.84 19.63 -34.33
C LEU A 64 23.17 18.80 -33.08
N HIS A 65 22.65 19.19 -31.91
CA HIS A 65 22.76 18.37 -30.70
C HIS A 65 22.05 17.02 -30.87
N PHE A 66 20.86 17.00 -31.47
CA PHE A 66 20.15 15.76 -31.78
C PHE A 66 20.96 14.86 -32.72
N MET A 67 21.57 15.41 -33.78
CA MET A 67 22.41 14.65 -34.70
C MET A 67 23.67 14.07 -34.04
N LYS A 68 24.20 14.74 -33.00
CA LYS A 68 25.34 14.23 -32.22
C LYS A 68 24.93 13.00 -31.41
N VAL A 69 23.82 13.11 -30.68
CA VAL A 69 23.24 11.98 -29.94
C VAL A 69 22.88 10.83 -30.88
N LEU A 70 22.36 11.13 -32.08
CA LEU A 70 22.02 10.10 -33.06
C LEU A 70 23.27 9.37 -33.58
N SER A 71 24.39 10.07 -33.79
CA SER A 71 25.67 9.45 -34.17
C SER A 71 26.16 8.44 -33.12
N GLU A 72 26.01 8.76 -31.83
CA GLU A 72 26.31 7.82 -30.74
C GLU A 72 25.41 6.57 -30.80
N VAL A 73 24.11 6.76 -30.98
CA VAL A 73 23.13 5.66 -31.08
C VAL A 73 23.42 4.77 -32.29
N VAL A 74 23.82 5.34 -33.43
CA VAL A 74 24.18 4.58 -34.64
C VAL A 74 25.37 3.65 -34.38
N ILE A 75 26.43 4.14 -33.72
CA ILE A 75 27.60 3.29 -33.37
C ILE A 75 27.21 2.20 -32.37
N GLN A 76 26.43 2.55 -31.34
CA GLN A 76 25.94 1.59 -30.34
C GLN A 76 25.12 0.48 -31.01
N ASP A 77 24.15 0.83 -31.85
CA ASP A 77 23.24 -0.12 -32.49
C ASP A 77 23.96 -0.97 -33.54
N ALA A 78 24.90 -0.40 -34.27
CA ALA A 78 25.76 -1.15 -35.17
C ALA A 78 26.57 -2.23 -34.41
N ALA A 79 27.16 -1.87 -33.26
CA ALA A 79 27.90 -2.83 -32.44
C ALA A 79 26.99 -3.93 -31.86
N VAL A 80 25.79 -3.58 -31.39
CA VAL A 80 24.79 -4.55 -30.92
C VAL A 80 24.40 -5.52 -32.04
N ILE A 81 24.17 -5.03 -33.27
CA ILE A 81 23.84 -5.88 -34.42
C ILE A 81 24.98 -6.89 -34.70
N VAL A 82 26.24 -6.45 -34.63
CA VAL A 82 27.40 -7.34 -34.83
C VAL A 82 27.45 -8.43 -33.76
N VAL A 83 27.10 -8.11 -32.51
CA VAL A 83 27.14 -9.06 -31.39
C VAL A 83 25.95 -10.01 -31.38
N GLU A 84 24.72 -9.49 -31.40
CA GLU A 84 23.50 -10.30 -31.22
C GLU A 84 22.99 -10.92 -32.53
N HIS A 85 23.39 -10.36 -33.67
CA HIS A 85 22.90 -10.76 -35.00
C HIS A 85 24.03 -10.90 -36.02
N PRO A 86 24.99 -11.83 -35.82
CA PRO A 86 26.18 -11.96 -36.67
C PRO A 86 25.84 -12.19 -38.15
N ASN A 87 24.71 -12.82 -38.46
CA ASN A 87 24.24 -13.03 -39.83
C ASN A 87 23.95 -11.72 -40.59
N ARG A 88 23.77 -10.60 -39.88
CA ARG A 88 23.47 -9.28 -40.46
C ARG A 88 24.73 -8.46 -40.80
N ILE A 89 25.92 -8.97 -40.47
CA ILE A 89 27.20 -8.28 -40.77
C ILE A 89 27.40 -8.13 -42.29
N HIS A 90 26.79 -8.98 -43.11
CA HIS A 90 26.85 -8.87 -44.57
C HIS A 90 26.00 -7.72 -45.15
N HIS A 91 25.28 -6.97 -44.32
CA HIS A 91 24.49 -5.84 -44.78
C HIS A 91 25.39 -4.73 -45.39
N PRO A 92 24.96 -4.05 -46.47
CA PRO A 92 25.75 -3.00 -47.13
C PRO A 92 26.27 -1.90 -46.19
N LEU A 93 25.55 -1.63 -45.09
CA LEU A 93 25.98 -0.71 -44.04
C LEU A 93 27.42 -1.01 -43.55
N PHE A 94 27.73 -2.27 -43.26
CA PHE A 94 29.02 -2.65 -42.66
C PHE A 94 30.14 -2.77 -43.70
N SER A 95 29.80 -2.92 -44.98
CA SER A 95 30.77 -3.02 -46.09
C SER A 95 30.98 -1.71 -46.85
N SER A 96 30.04 -0.76 -46.78
CA SER A 96 30.10 0.50 -47.52
C SER A 96 30.53 1.68 -46.65
N VAL A 97 30.37 1.61 -45.33
CA VAL A 97 30.75 2.69 -44.41
C VAL A 97 32.06 2.32 -43.71
N GLU A 98 33.12 3.08 -44.01
CA GLU A 98 34.50 2.83 -43.55
C GLU A 98 34.62 2.76 -42.02
N VAL A 99 33.82 3.55 -41.29
CA VAL A 99 33.86 3.58 -39.82
C VAL A 99 33.66 2.18 -39.21
N PHE A 100 32.81 1.35 -39.81
CA PHE A 100 32.51 0.00 -39.31
C PHE A 100 33.56 -1.05 -39.68
N GLN A 101 34.48 -0.71 -40.58
CA GLN A 101 35.63 -1.55 -40.93
C GLN A 101 36.87 -1.24 -40.10
N SER A 102 36.84 -0.12 -39.34
CA SER A 102 37.99 0.31 -38.56
C SER A 102 38.28 -0.62 -37.38
N ASN A 103 39.57 -0.79 -37.06
CA ASN A 103 40.03 -1.55 -35.88
C ASN A 103 39.49 -0.96 -34.57
N GLU A 104 39.26 0.34 -34.55
CA GLU A 104 38.68 1.08 -33.43
C GLU A 104 37.23 0.66 -33.17
N PHE A 105 36.44 0.52 -34.24
CA PHE A 105 35.07 -0.01 -34.13
C PHE A 105 35.07 -1.47 -33.69
N GLN A 106 35.98 -2.31 -34.19
CA GLN A 106 36.09 -3.71 -33.74
C GLN A 106 36.45 -3.79 -32.25
N SER A 107 37.33 -2.91 -31.77
CA SER A 107 37.67 -2.83 -30.34
C SER A 107 36.46 -2.41 -29.50
N TYR A 108 35.66 -1.47 -30.01
CA TYR A 108 34.40 -1.07 -29.37
C TYR A 108 33.35 -2.21 -29.36
N VAL A 109 33.27 -3.01 -30.42
CA VAL A 109 32.40 -4.19 -30.49
C VAL A 109 32.73 -5.19 -29.39
N GLU A 110 34.01 -5.42 -29.08
CA GLU A 110 34.41 -6.32 -27.99
C GLU A 110 33.98 -5.77 -26.61
N LEU A 111 34.10 -4.46 -26.38
CA LEU A 111 33.59 -3.81 -25.17
C LEU A 111 32.06 -3.95 -25.05
N MET A 112 31.35 -3.73 -26.16
CA MET A 112 29.90 -3.91 -26.23
C MET A 112 29.51 -5.37 -25.95
N ARG A 113 30.24 -6.34 -26.51
CA ARG A 113 30.03 -7.78 -26.27
C ARG A 113 30.17 -8.13 -24.80
N ALA A 114 31.21 -7.64 -24.13
CA ALA A 114 31.40 -7.84 -22.70
C ALA A 114 30.24 -7.24 -21.89
N SER A 115 29.81 -6.03 -22.24
CA SER A 115 28.68 -5.37 -21.58
C SER A 115 27.36 -6.10 -21.77
N LEU A 116 27.06 -6.61 -22.96
CA LEU A 116 25.82 -7.35 -23.25
C LEU A 116 25.80 -8.73 -22.59
N THR A 117 26.94 -9.42 -22.56
CA THR A 117 27.05 -10.78 -21.98
C THR A 117 26.91 -10.76 -20.45
N HIS A 118 27.40 -9.71 -19.80
CA HIS A 118 27.36 -9.55 -18.35
C HIS A 118 26.33 -8.51 -17.88
N ALA A 119 25.41 -8.09 -18.75
CA ALA A 119 24.35 -7.14 -18.43
C ALA A 119 23.30 -7.75 -17.49
N THR A 120 23.62 -7.85 -16.20
CA THR A 120 22.62 -8.09 -15.18
C THR A 120 21.89 -6.78 -14.93
N SER A 121 20.58 -6.76 -15.21
CA SER A 121 19.75 -5.61 -14.86
C SER A 121 19.99 -5.26 -13.38
N PRO A 122 20.24 -3.99 -13.01
CA PRO A 122 20.48 -3.61 -11.60
C PRO A 122 19.31 -3.99 -10.66
N TYR A 123 18.12 -4.24 -11.23
CA TYR A 123 16.97 -4.78 -10.51
C TYR A 123 17.15 -6.26 -10.12
N ASN A 124 17.75 -7.07 -10.99
CA ASN A 124 18.01 -8.48 -10.70
C ASN A 124 19.10 -8.61 -9.61
N ALA A 125 20.13 -7.77 -9.65
CA ALA A 125 21.15 -7.72 -8.59
C ALA A 125 20.54 -7.34 -7.23
N SER A 126 19.56 -6.42 -7.23
CA SER A 126 18.83 -6.04 -6.02
C SER A 126 17.95 -7.17 -5.49
N LEU A 127 17.29 -7.94 -6.37
CA LEU A 127 16.52 -9.12 -6.00
C LEU A 127 17.40 -10.23 -5.39
N GLU A 128 18.53 -10.55 -6.04
CA GLU A 128 19.49 -11.54 -5.50
C GLU A 128 20.03 -11.16 -4.13
N THR A 129 20.23 -9.86 -3.88
CA THR A 129 20.70 -9.37 -2.59
C THR A 129 19.66 -9.54 -1.47
N VAL A 130 18.36 -9.44 -1.78
CA VAL A 130 17.28 -9.56 -0.78
C VAL A 130 16.77 -10.99 -0.58
N LEU A 131 17.04 -11.90 -1.52
CA LEU A 131 16.58 -13.30 -1.45
C LEU A 131 17.02 -14.04 -0.17
N PRO A 132 18.27 -13.94 0.32
CA PRO A 132 18.68 -14.58 1.56
C PRO A 132 17.88 -14.09 2.78
N GLY A 133 17.62 -12.77 2.84
CA GLY A 133 16.83 -12.17 3.92
C GLY A 133 15.34 -12.54 3.85
N LEU A 134 14.80 -12.71 2.65
CA LEU A 134 13.45 -13.25 2.43
C LEU A 134 13.37 -14.71 2.87
N ASN A 135 14.33 -15.55 2.47
CA ASN A 135 14.38 -16.96 2.88
C ASN A 135 14.46 -17.08 4.41
N ALA A 136 15.35 -16.32 5.06
CA ALA A 136 15.43 -16.32 6.53
C ALA A 136 14.10 -15.93 7.20
N ARG A 137 13.34 -14.99 6.62
CA ARG A 137 12.01 -14.63 7.11
C ARG A 137 10.97 -15.72 6.84
N PHE A 138 11.01 -16.38 5.69
CA PHE A 138 10.14 -17.52 5.39
C PHE A 138 10.40 -18.69 6.34
N ASP A 139 11.67 -19.00 6.61
CA ASP A 139 12.05 -20.04 7.58
C ASP A 139 11.53 -19.69 8.98
N THR A 140 11.67 -18.43 9.39
CA THR A 140 11.14 -17.93 10.67
C THR A 140 9.61 -18.06 10.73
N LEU A 141 8.89 -17.68 9.66
CA LEU A 141 7.43 -17.82 9.58
C LEU A 141 7.01 -19.29 9.63
N GLN A 142 7.72 -20.17 8.95
CA GLN A 142 7.45 -21.60 8.96
C GLN A 142 7.65 -22.19 10.37
N GLN A 143 8.69 -21.78 11.09
CA GLN A 143 8.91 -22.18 12.49
C GLN A 143 7.80 -21.69 13.41
N VAL A 144 7.40 -20.41 13.29
CA VAL A 144 6.30 -19.85 14.09
C VAL A 144 4.98 -20.57 13.80
N GLN A 145 4.71 -20.91 12.54
CA GLN A 145 3.52 -21.67 12.16
C GLN A 145 3.53 -23.08 12.77
N GLN A 146 4.66 -23.77 12.75
CA GLN A 146 4.80 -25.10 13.37
C GLN A 146 4.59 -25.03 14.89
N GLN A 147 5.17 -24.03 15.55
CA GLN A 147 5.00 -23.83 16.99
C GLN A 147 3.54 -23.52 17.36
N LEU A 148 2.86 -22.70 16.56
CA LEU A 148 1.43 -22.44 16.74
C LEU A 148 0.61 -23.72 16.59
N HIS A 149 0.92 -24.56 15.61
CA HIS A 149 0.23 -25.83 15.41
C HIS A 149 0.42 -26.78 16.60
N GLN A 150 1.64 -26.87 17.13
CA GLN A 150 1.94 -27.65 18.35
C GLN A 150 1.18 -27.10 19.57
N ASN A 151 1.16 -25.79 19.76
CA ASN A 151 0.43 -25.16 20.87
C ASN A 151 -1.08 -25.42 20.77
N GLN A 152 -1.65 -25.38 19.56
CA GLN A 152 -3.06 -25.72 19.32
C GLN A 152 -3.35 -27.19 19.65
N GLN A 153 -2.50 -28.11 19.21
CA GLN A 153 -2.67 -29.54 19.52
C GLN A 153 -2.59 -29.80 21.03
N TYR A 154 -1.63 -29.18 21.72
CA TYR A 154 -1.52 -29.29 23.17
C TYR A 154 -2.75 -28.74 23.90
N ALA A 155 -3.27 -27.58 23.45
CA ALA A 155 -4.46 -26.99 24.05
C ALA A 155 -5.71 -27.88 23.86
N ILE A 156 -5.86 -28.50 22.69
CA ILE A 156 -6.97 -29.43 22.40
C ILE A 156 -6.88 -30.65 23.32
N GLN A 157 -5.71 -31.29 23.41
CA GLN A 157 -5.50 -32.45 24.30
C GLN A 157 -5.86 -32.12 25.75
N ARG A 158 -5.48 -30.93 26.21
CA ARG A 158 -5.80 -30.48 27.58
C ARG A 158 -7.29 -30.22 27.82
N ILE A 159 -8.03 -29.85 26.78
CA ILE A 159 -9.48 -29.72 26.85
C ILE A 159 -10.12 -31.10 26.91
N ASP A 160 -9.67 -32.05 26.09
CA ASP A 160 -10.16 -33.43 26.09
C ASP A 160 -9.97 -34.09 27.46
N GLU A 161 -8.77 -33.97 28.05
CA GLU A 161 -8.48 -34.47 29.42
C GLU A 161 -9.45 -33.89 30.47
N ARG A 162 -9.71 -32.57 30.40
CA ARG A 162 -10.64 -31.92 31.33
C ARG A 162 -12.09 -32.31 31.12
N MET A 163 -12.48 -32.60 29.88
CA MET A 163 -13.83 -33.09 29.57
C MET A 163 -14.02 -34.50 30.11
N ASP A 164 -13.00 -35.37 30.02
CA ASP A 164 -13.03 -36.70 30.62
C ASP A 164 -13.17 -36.63 32.14
N ASP A 165 -12.40 -35.76 32.81
CA ASP A 165 -12.51 -35.52 34.25
C ASP A 165 -13.92 -35.05 34.67
N LEU A 166 -14.51 -34.13 33.91
CA LEU A 166 -15.87 -33.65 34.15
C LEU A 166 -16.91 -34.74 33.95
N CYS A 167 -16.75 -35.59 32.93
CA CYS A 167 -17.62 -36.75 32.72
C CYS A 167 -17.56 -37.72 33.90
N GLN A 168 -16.36 -38.01 34.43
CA GLN A 168 -16.19 -38.86 35.60
C GLN A 168 -16.80 -38.24 36.87
N LEU A 169 -16.67 -36.93 37.06
CA LEU A 169 -17.28 -36.21 38.18
C LEU A 169 -18.82 -36.27 38.12
N PHE A 170 -19.39 -36.14 36.92
CA PHE A 170 -20.84 -36.19 36.72
C PHE A 170 -21.40 -37.60 36.97
N LEU A 171 -20.71 -38.63 36.47
CA LEU A 171 -21.09 -40.03 36.69
C LEU A 171 -21.05 -40.41 38.18
N SER A 172 -19.98 -40.03 38.89
CA SER A 172 -19.84 -40.28 40.33
C SER A 172 -20.88 -39.52 41.17
N SER A 173 -21.18 -38.27 40.81
CA SER A 173 -22.23 -37.48 41.48
C SER A 173 -23.61 -38.11 41.28
N ASN A 174 -23.96 -38.53 40.05
CA ASN A 174 -25.23 -39.22 39.79
C ASN A 174 -25.34 -40.53 40.56
N HIS A 175 -24.26 -41.31 40.66
CA HIS A 175 -24.24 -42.53 41.44
C HIS A 175 -24.48 -42.25 42.95
N LEU A 176 -23.89 -41.17 43.49
CA LEU A 176 -24.13 -40.74 44.86
C LEU A 176 -25.60 -40.35 45.08
N TYR A 177 -26.20 -39.56 44.18
CA TYR A 177 -27.62 -39.18 44.26
C TYR A 177 -28.55 -40.40 44.22
N GLN A 178 -28.28 -41.37 43.34
CA GLN A 178 -29.04 -42.62 43.25
C GLN A 178 -28.94 -43.42 44.56
N ASN A 179 -27.74 -43.56 45.13
CA ASN A 179 -27.55 -44.28 46.39
C ASN A 179 -28.26 -43.62 47.58
N ILE A 180 -28.22 -42.28 47.67
CA ILE A 180 -28.94 -41.53 48.70
C ILE A 180 -30.45 -41.70 48.53
N PHE A 181 -30.96 -41.57 47.30
CA PHE A 181 -32.38 -41.73 47.01
C PHE A 181 -32.89 -43.13 47.38
N VAL A 182 -32.17 -44.19 46.96
CA VAL A 182 -32.51 -45.58 47.32
C VAL A 182 -32.44 -45.78 48.85
N GLY A 183 -31.43 -45.23 49.52
CA GLY A 183 -31.33 -45.26 50.98
C GLY A 183 -32.52 -44.59 51.68
N MET A 184 -32.97 -43.44 51.18
CA MET A 184 -34.15 -42.73 51.70
C MET A 184 -35.43 -43.51 51.46
N CYS A 185 -35.63 -44.09 50.27
CA CYS A 185 -36.80 -44.92 49.98
C CYS A 185 -36.86 -46.16 50.86
N ASN A 186 -35.73 -46.84 51.09
CA ASN A 186 -35.65 -48.00 51.98
C ASN A 186 -35.93 -47.63 53.44
N ALA A 187 -35.42 -46.48 53.91
CA ALA A 187 -35.74 -45.97 55.24
C ALA A 187 -37.23 -45.63 55.37
N ALA A 188 -37.81 -44.93 54.39
CA ALA A 188 -39.23 -44.57 54.37
C ALA A 188 -40.15 -45.81 54.32
N ALA A 189 -39.77 -46.85 53.57
CA ALA A 189 -40.48 -48.13 53.56
C ALA A 189 -40.39 -48.86 54.92
N GLY A 190 -39.24 -48.75 55.61
CA GLY A 190 -39.08 -49.20 56.99
C GLY A 190 -39.99 -48.47 57.97
N TYR A 191 -40.12 -47.14 57.85
CA TYR A 191 -41.02 -46.34 58.69
C TYR A 191 -42.51 -46.51 58.36
N ALA A 192 -42.87 -46.72 57.09
CA ALA A 192 -44.25 -46.97 56.66
C ALA A 192 -44.79 -48.30 57.21
N ASN A 193 -43.95 -49.33 57.33
CA ASN A 193 -44.32 -50.60 57.95
C ASN A 193 -44.51 -50.51 59.48
N VAL A 194 -43.92 -49.51 60.14
CA VAL A 194 -44.06 -49.28 61.60
C VAL A 194 -45.28 -48.41 61.94
N ARG A 195 -45.78 -47.58 61.00
CA ARG A 195 -46.81 -46.56 61.29
C ARG A 195 -48.25 -46.94 60.91
N LEU A 196 -48.51 -48.10 60.31
CA LEU A 196 -49.88 -48.58 60.04
C LEU A 196 -50.58 -49.26 61.23
N GLN A 197 -50.05 -49.16 62.46
CA GLN A 197 -50.69 -49.74 63.64
C GLN A 197 -51.33 -48.77 64.66
N GLN A 198 -51.18 -47.43 64.56
CA GLN A 198 -51.79 -46.55 65.58
C GLN A 198 -52.36 -45.22 65.02
N LEU A 199 -53.69 -45.09 65.23
CA LEU A 199 -54.72 -44.03 65.03
C LEU A 199 -54.34 -42.58 65.49
N PRO A 200 -55.24 -41.55 65.49
CA PRO A 200 -56.32 -41.11 64.58
C PRO A 200 -56.29 -39.57 64.24
N VAL A 201 -57.26 -39.18 63.40
CA VAL A 201 -57.86 -37.87 63.02
C VAL A 201 -57.73 -36.68 64.00
N HIS A 202 -57.23 -35.51 63.54
CA HIS A 202 -57.91 -34.19 63.66
C HIS A 202 -57.32 -33.05 62.79
N ASN A 203 -58.19 -32.09 62.46
CA ASN A 203 -58.07 -30.93 61.57
C ASN A 203 -57.29 -29.75 62.19
N GLY A 204 -56.69 -28.91 61.33
CA GLY A 204 -56.31 -27.52 61.66
C GLY A 204 -55.26 -26.93 60.70
N GLY A 205 -55.66 -25.95 59.89
CA GLY A 205 -54.79 -25.22 58.93
C GLY A 205 -53.91 -24.13 59.57
N PRO A 206 -53.58 -23.05 58.83
CA PRO A 206 -52.31 -22.91 58.11
C PRO A 206 -51.45 -21.73 58.61
N ALA A 207 -50.16 -21.69 58.26
CA ALA A 207 -49.36 -20.48 58.36
C ALA A 207 -48.30 -20.41 57.25
N GLU A 208 -48.38 -19.32 56.49
CA GLU A 208 -47.41 -18.80 55.53
C GLU A 208 -46.07 -18.44 56.19
N VAL A 209 -45.06 -18.14 55.34
CA VAL A 209 -44.19 -16.95 55.38
C VAL A 209 -42.71 -17.28 55.10
N HIS A 210 -42.29 -16.87 53.89
CA HIS A 210 -41.03 -16.22 53.50
C HIS A 210 -39.81 -17.03 53.02
N SER A 211 -39.50 -16.78 51.75
CA SER A 211 -38.16 -16.75 51.14
C SER A 211 -37.26 -15.69 51.79
N PRO A 212 -35.95 -15.72 51.52
CA PRO A 212 -35.47 -14.76 50.52
C PRO A 212 -34.48 -15.34 49.51
N SER A 213 -34.63 -14.83 48.28
CA SER A 213 -33.64 -14.89 47.21
C SER A 213 -32.43 -14.02 47.55
N VAL A 214 -31.22 -14.50 47.27
CA VAL A 214 -30.02 -13.65 47.14
C VAL A 214 -29.51 -13.80 45.73
N VAL A 215 -29.67 -12.71 44.98
CA VAL A 215 -29.07 -12.44 43.67
C VAL A 215 -27.66 -11.92 43.92
N MET A 216 -26.65 -12.59 43.36
CA MET A 216 -25.32 -12.01 43.17
C MET A 216 -24.82 -12.34 41.77
N SER A 217 -24.85 -11.32 40.90
CA SER A 217 -24.06 -11.26 39.67
C SER A 217 -22.58 -11.14 40.01
N PRO A 218 -21.71 -11.77 39.21
CA PRO A 218 -20.36 -11.25 38.98
C PRO A 218 -20.20 -10.87 37.50
N ASP A 219 -19.79 -9.62 37.26
CA ASP A 219 -19.25 -9.17 35.97
C ASP A 219 -17.99 -9.96 35.60
N PRO A 220 -17.80 -10.35 34.33
CA PRO A 220 -16.50 -10.75 33.81
C PRO A 220 -15.77 -9.58 33.08
N PRO A 221 -14.45 -9.72 32.90
CA PRO A 221 -13.50 -8.62 32.86
C PRO A 221 -13.29 -8.00 31.48
N GLN A 222 -12.69 -6.79 31.52
CA GLN A 222 -12.20 -6.01 30.39
C GLN A 222 -11.57 -6.87 29.31
N THR A 223 -12.22 -6.90 28.14
CA THR A 223 -11.78 -7.63 26.96
C THR A 223 -10.49 -7.00 26.43
N THR A 224 -9.41 -7.77 26.50
CA THR A 224 -8.17 -7.57 25.75
C THR A 224 -8.52 -7.43 24.28
N GLN A 225 -8.05 -6.37 23.62
CA GLN A 225 -8.31 -6.12 22.20
C GLN A 225 -7.86 -7.33 21.36
N SER A 226 -8.82 -8.14 20.93
CA SER A 226 -8.62 -9.14 19.89
C SER A 226 -8.28 -8.39 18.61
N VAL A 227 -7.06 -8.52 18.12
CA VAL A 227 -6.66 -8.06 16.79
C VAL A 227 -7.37 -8.98 15.79
N LEU A 228 -8.61 -8.63 15.43
CA LEU A 228 -9.28 -9.22 14.29
C LEU A 228 -8.46 -8.91 13.02
N PRO A 229 -8.29 -9.87 12.10
CA PRO A 229 -7.59 -9.63 10.84
C PRO A 229 -8.32 -8.53 10.06
N TYR A 230 -7.59 -7.46 9.70
CA TYR A 230 -8.14 -6.26 9.07
C TYR A 230 -8.82 -6.61 7.73
N PRO A 231 -10.14 -6.42 7.56
CA PRO A 231 -10.83 -6.81 6.32
C PRO A 231 -10.55 -5.90 5.11
N GLY A 232 -9.79 -4.80 5.28
CA GLY A 232 -9.53 -3.81 4.23
C GLY A 232 -8.20 -3.95 3.48
N TYR A 233 -7.56 -5.12 3.50
CA TYR A 233 -6.15 -5.27 3.09
C TYR A 233 -5.83 -4.83 1.66
N ASN A 234 -6.80 -4.77 0.75
CA ASN A 234 -6.56 -4.48 -0.67
C ASN A 234 -7.69 -3.68 -1.31
N HIS A 235 -8.33 -2.71 -0.64
CA HIS A 235 -9.33 -1.86 -1.33
C HIS A 235 -8.61 -0.99 -2.37
N PRO A 236 -8.70 -1.29 -3.67
CA PRO A 236 -8.02 -0.51 -4.68
C PRO A 236 -8.83 0.76 -4.87
N LEU A 237 -8.31 1.89 -4.40
CA LEU A 237 -8.89 3.16 -4.81
C LEU A 237 -8.79 3.26 -6.33
N PRO A 238 -9.89 3.60 -7.03
CA PRO A 238 -9.79 4.10 -8.39
C PRO A 238 -8.84 5.29 -8.35
N GLY A 239 -7.70 5.20 -9.05
CA GLY A 239 -6.79 6.33 -9.19
C GLY A 239 -7.46 7.55 -9.83
N GLU A 240 -8.57 7.30 -10.52
CA GLU A 240 -9.42 8.25 -11.21
C GLU A 240 -10.89 7.91 -10.92
N TYR A 241 -11.66 8.87 -10.38
CA TYR A 241 -13.10 8.73 -10.23
C TYR A 241 -13.80 9.32 -11.46
N VAL A 242 -14.86 8.66 -11.93
CA VAL A 242 -15.68 9.18 -13.05
C VAL A 242 -16.52 10.38 -12.59
N SER A 243 -16.96 10.38 -11.33
CA SER A 243 -17.80 11.45 -10.78
C SER A 243 -17.62 11.66 -9.28
N VAL A 244 -18.08 12.80 -8.78
CA VAL A 244 -18.15 13.07 -7.33
C VAL A 244 -19.17 12.16 -6.64
N MET A 245 -20.22 11.71 -7.34
CA MET A 245 -21.18 10.75 -6.82
C MET A 245 -20.51 9.42 -6.50
N GLU A 246 -19.72 8.89 -7.44
CA GLU A 246 -18.97 7.64 -7.25
C GLU A 246 -18.00 7.74 -6.07
N MET A 247 -17.29 8.86 -5.95
CA MET A 247 -16.42 9.15 -4.82
C MET A 247 -17.19 9.16 -3.48
N PHE A 248 -18.37 9.78 -3.46
CA PHE A 248 -19.20 9.86 -2.26
C PHE A 248 -19.79 8.48 -1.90
N ASP A 249 -20.20 7.71 -2.91
CA ASP A 249 -20.76 6.38 -2.75
C ASP A 249 -19.72 5.37 -2.23
N GLU A 250 -18.51 5.38 -2.78
CA GLU A 250 -17.40 4.57 -2.24
C GLU A 250 -17.05 4.96 -0.80
N TRP A 251 -17.05 6.26 -0.50
CA TRP A 251 -16.74 6.74 0.84
C TRP A 251 -17.73 6.27 1.89
N ASN A 252 -19.03 6.29 1.57
CA ASN A 252 -20.10 5.94 2.50
C ASN A 252 -20.62 4.49 2.36
N GLY A 253 -20.11 3.74 1.40
CA GLY A 253 -20.57 2.38 1.10
C GLY A 253 -22.00 2.35 0.58
N THR A 254 -22.35 3.30 -0.29
CA THR A 254 -23.67 3.44 -0.93
C THR A 254 -23.58 3.21 -2.45
N GLY A 255 -24.72 3.17 -3.14
CA GLY A 255 -24.76 3.00 -4.60
C GLY A 255 -24.10 1.69 -5.07
N ASN A 256 -23.27 1.79 -6.11
CA ASN A 256 -22.55 0.64 -6.68
C ASN A 256 -21.44 0.09 -5.76
N ASN A 257 -21.09 0.82 -4.69
CA ASN A 257 -20.05 0.45 -3.72
C ASN A 257 -20.66 -0.02 -2.38
N TYR A 258 -21.86 -0.59 -2.41
CA TYR A 258 -22.58 -1.01 -1.21
C TYR A 258 -21.77 -2.00 -0.38
N ASN A 259 -21.49 -1.64 0.88
CA ASN A 259 -20.69 -2.42 1.85
C ASN A 259 -19.28 -2.81 1.41
N ILE A 260 -18.70 -2.07 0.45
CA ILE A 260 -17.29 -2.22 0.04
C ILE A 260 -16.50 -1.02 0.59
N PRO A 261 -15.34 -1.21 1.24
CA PRO A 261 -14.71 -2.48 1.64
C PRO A 261 -15.31 -3.14 2.89
N ILE A 262 -16.12 -2.41 3.67
CA ILE A 262 -16.90 -2.94 4.79
C ILE A 262 -18.29 -2.27 4.80
N ALA A 263 -19.19 -2.76 5.65
CA ALA A 263 -20.47 -2.11 5.88
C ALA A 263 -20.29 -0.61 6.20
N SER A 264 -20.99 0.26 5.47
CA SER A 264 -20.85 1.73 5.53
C SER A 264 -19.53 2.31 4.98
N GLY A 265 -18.81 1.56 4.15
CA GLY A 265 -17.73 2.05 3.29
C GLY A 265 -16.43 2.46 3.99
N ILE A 266 -15.66 3.31 3.31
CA ILE A 266 -14.36 3.82 3.78
C ILE A 266 -14.51 4.68 5.05
N ALA A 267 -15.64 5.37 5.21
CA ALA A 267 -15.98 6.14 6.40
C ALA A 267 -15.91 5.27 7.67
N GLU A 268 -16.48 4.07 7.60
CA GLU A 268 -16.48 3.13 8.72
C GLU A 268 -15.08 2.56 9.00
N LEU A 269 -14.25 2.33 7.97
CA LEU A 269 -12.85 1.94 8.16
C LEU A 269 -12.07 3.01 8.91
N ASN A 270 -12.28 4.28 8.55
CA ASN A 270 -11.65 5.41 9.24
C ASN A 270 -12.16 5.54 10.68
N ARG A 271 -13.44 5.28 10.94
CA ARG A 271 -14.01 5.30 12.30
C ARG A 271 -13.41 4.20 13.18
N ARG A 272 -13.38 2.95 12.68
CA ARG A 272 -12.91 1.79 13.45
C ARG A 272 -11.40 1.74 13.63
N TYR A 273 -10.65 2.06 12.58
CA TYR A 273 -9.21 1.79 12.52
C TYR A 273 -8.33 3.03 12.30
N LYS A 274 -8.92 4.24 12.24
CA LYS A 274 -8.22 5.52 12.09
C LYS A 274 -7.23 5.53 10.90
N SER A 275 -5.94 5.73 11.15
CA SER A 275 -4.87 5.69 10.14
C SER A 275 -4.23 4.31 10.01
N GLN A 276 -4.51 3.36 10.90
CA GLN A 276 -3.82 2.07 10.96
C GLN A 276 -4.13 1.20 9.74
N TRP A 277 -5.38 1.21 9.25
CA TRP A 277 -5.78 0.47 8.05
C TRP A 277 -5.10 0.99 6.77
N ARG A 278 -4.55 2.22 6.80
CA ARG A 278 -3.85 2.83 5.67
C ARG A 278 -2.33 2.55 5.67
N ARG A 279 -1.80 1.76 6.60
CA ARG A 279 -0.34 1.58 6.80
C ARG A 279 0.42 1.18 5.52
N ARG A 280 -0.15 0.26 4.73
CA ARG A 280 0.49 -0.33 3.53
C ARG A 280 0.35 0.50 2.25
N TYR A 281 -0.48 1.53 2.23
CA TYR A 281 -0.65 2.39 1.06
C TYR A 281 0.54 3.35 0.89
N THR A 282 0.81 3.72 -0.36
CA THR A 282 1.87 4.70 -0.71
C THR A 282 1.54 6.09 -0.16
N GLY A 283 2.53 6.98 -0.11
CA GLY A 283 2.32 8.37 0.31
C GLY A 283 1.30 9.11 -0.57
N ALA A 284 1.30 8.83 -1.87
CA ALA A 284 0.34 9.39 -2.82
C ALA A 284 -1.10 8.91 -2.53
N GLN A 285 -1.29 7.61 -2.31
CA GLN A 285 -2.59 7.03 -1.95
C GLN A 285 -3.11 7.56 -0.61
N LYS A 286 -2.25 7.64 0.42
CA LYS A 286 -2.60 8.26 1.71
C LYS A 286 -3.06 9.71 1.57
N THR A 287 -2.41 10.45 0.67
CA THR A 287 -2.81 11.82 0.34
C THR A 287 -4.17 11.84 -0.35
N LEU A 288 -4.41 10.95 -1.31
CA LEU A 288 -5.69 10.81 -2.00
C LEU A 288 -6.84 10.52 -1.02
N PHE A 289 -6.70 9.54 -0.12
CA PHE A 289 -7.69 9.28 0.94
C PHE A 289 -8.02 10.54 1.75
N SER A 290 -6.99 11.31 2.10
CA SER A 290 -7.17 12.54 2.89
C SER A 290 -7.90 13.63 2.09
N ARG A 291 -7.75 13.67 0.75
CA ARG A 291 -8.48 14.61 -0.12
C ARG A 291 -9.92 14.19 -0.31
N VAL A 292 -10.17 12.93 -0.62
CA VAL A 292 -11.52 12.35 -0.74
C VAL A 292 -12.31 12.54 0.55
N GLN A 293 -11.69 12.26 1.70
CA GLN A 293 -12.28 12.51 3.02
C GLN A 293 -12.79 13.94 3.17
N ARG A 294 -11.99 14.93 2.77
CA ARG A 294 -12.34 16.35 2.91
C ARG A 294 -13.50 16.74 2.01
N ILE A 295 -13.53 16.21 0.79
CA ILE A 295 -14.61 16.45 -0.16
C ILE A 295 -15.91 15.86 0.40
N CYS A 296 -15.88 14.59 0.83
CA CYS A 296 -17.06 13.91 1.37
C CYS A 296 -17.56 14.54 2.67
N GLN A 297 -16.65 14.93 3.58
CA GLN A 297 -17.03 15.63 4.80
C GLN A 297 -17.69 16.98 4.49
N SER A 298 -17.18 17.73 3.52
CA SER A 298 -17.81 18.99 3.10
C SER A 298 -19.22 18.80 2.52
N ILE A 299 -19.46 17.69 1.81
CA ILE A 299 -20.81 17.33 1.34
C ILE A 299 -21.71 17.05 2.54
N LEU A 300 -21.26 16.21 3.48
CA LEU A 300 -22.02 15.87 4.69
C LEU A 300 -22.32 17.12 5.56
N ASP A 301 -21.36 18.03 5.70
CA ASP A 301 -21.52 19.26 6.48
C ASP A 301 -22.58 20.19 5.84
N ARG A 302 -22.67 20.24 4.51
CA ARG A 302 -23.68 21.03 3.79
C ARG A 302 -25.06 20.38 3.84
N ILE A 303 -25.12 19.04 3.75
CA ILE A 303 -26.36 18.29 4.03
C ILE A 303 -26.86 18.61 5.44
N GLY A 304 -25.97 18.62 6.43
CA GLY A 304 -26.29 18.99 7.82
C GLY A 304 -26.78 20.44 7.98
N LYS A 305 -26.46 21.33 7.04
CA LYS A 305 -26.97 22.71 6.98
C LYS A 305 -28.31 22.84 6.23
N GLY A 306 -28.89 21.73 5.79
CA GLY A 306 -30.19 21.68 5.11
C GLY A 306 -30.14 21.79 3.59
N GLU A 307 -28.96 21.72 2.98
CA GLU A 307 -28.83 21.69 1.52
C GLU A 307 -29.12 20.29 0.96
N SER A 308 -29.77 20.20 -0.20
CA SER A 308 -30.08 18.92 -0.84
C SER A 308 -28.82 18.18 -1.30
N LYS A 309 -28.71 16.89 -0.94
CA LYS A 309 -27.61 16.01 -1.35
C LYS A 309 -27.37 16.05 -2.86
N ASP A 310 -28.42 15.91 -3.66
CA ASP A 310 -28.31 15.85 -5.11
C ASP A 310 -27.83 17.17 -5.71
N SER A 311 -28.29 18.29 -5.16
CA SER A 311 -27.84 19.63 -5.57
C SER A 311 -26.35 19.83 -5.30
N ILE A 312 -25.86 19.39 -4.14
CA ILE A 312 -24.44 19.51 -3.79
C ILE A 312 -23.59 18.63 -4.69
N LEU A 313 -24.01 17.38 -4.90
CA LEU A 313 -23.31 16.43 -5.76
C LEU A 313 -23.23 16.91 -7.21
N GLN A 314 -24.34 17.42 -7.75
CA GLN A 314 -24.36 17.99 -9.10
C GLN A 314 -23.43 19.21 -9.21
N GLN A 315 -23.47 20.11 -8.22
CA GLN A 315 -22.58 21.27 -8.17
C GLN A 315 -21.10 20.87 -8.11
N TYR A 316 -20.74 19.96 -7.20
CA TYR A 316 -19.35 19.49 -7.06
C TYR A 316 -18.90 18.71 -8.28
N ASN A 317 -19.79 17.94 -8.91
CA ASN A 317 -19.47 17.23 -10.14
C ASN A 317 -19.19 18.20 -11.29
N GLY A 318 -19.92 19.31 -11.38
CA GLY A 318 -19.63 20.39 -12.31
C GLY A 318 -18.22 20.98 -12.10
N PHE A 319 -17.83 21.22 -10.85
CA PHE A 319 -16.46 21.65 -10.52
C PHE A 319 -15.42 20.59 -10.83
N TYR A 320 -15.75 19.32 -10.58
CA TYR A 320 -14.85 18.20 -10.78
C TYR A 320 -14.47 18.01 -12.26
N ILE A 321 -15.47 18.06 -13.13
CA ILE A 321 -15.30 17.87 -14.58
C ILE A 321 -14.67 19.13 -15.21
N ASN A 322 -15.24 20.31 -14.94
CA ASN A 322 -14.88 21.52 -15.69
C ASN A 322 -13.60 22.21 -15.16
N ASP A 323 -13.44 22.26 -13.83
CA ASP A 323 -12.35 23.04 -13.21
C ASP A 323 -11.21 22.16 -12.68
N ALA A 324 -11.53 20.95 -12.21
CA ALA A 324 -10.58 20.06 -11.55
C ALA A 324 -10.02 18.95 -12.47
N LYS A 325 -10.42 18.94 -13.75
CA LYS A 325 -9.97 17.97 -14.77
C LYS A 325 -10.11 16.51 -14.31
N GLY A 326 -11.16 16.19 -13.56
CA GLY A 326 -11.38 14.84 -13.04
C GLY A 326 -10.36 14.40 -11.99
N THR A 327 -9.73 15.32 -11.25
CA THR A 327 -8.77 14.96 -10.20
C THR A 327 -9.21 15.45 -8.81
N PRO A 328 -9.25 14.57 -7.78
CA PRO A 328 -9.66 14.97 -6.42
C PRO A 328 -8.73 16.02 -5.80
N SER A 329 -7.44 16.01 -6.16
CA SER A 329 -6.46 16.98 -5.70
C SER A 329 -6.78 18.40 -6.18
N LEU A 330 -7.11 18.58 -7.47
CA LEU A 330 -7.51 19.89 -7.99
C LEU A 330 -8.88 20.29 -7.47
N LEU A 331 -9.82 19.34 -7.28
CA LEU A 331 -11.13 19.66 -6.73
C LEU A 331 -11.02 20.28 -5.33
N VAL A 332 -10.13 19.79 -4.47
CA VAL A 332 -9.90 20.42 -3.17
C VAL A 332 -9.39 21.86 -3.30
N LEU A 333 -8.51 22.15 -4.28
CA LEU A 333 -8.03 23.52 -4.52
C LEU A 333 -9.14 24.44 -5.02
N VAL A 334 -9.97 23.94 -5.95
CA VAL A 334 -11.14 24.62 -6.52
C VAL A 334 -12.17 24.95 -5.43
N LEU A 335 -12.44 24.01 -4.53
CA LEU A 335 -13.33 24.22 -3.38
C LEU A 335 -12.75 25.19 -2.34
N GLN A 336 -11.42 25.18 -2.14
CA GLN A 336 -10.74 26.14 -1.26
C GLN A 336 -10.75 27.56 -1.85
N ALA A 337 -10.54 27.70 -3.15
CA ALA A 337 -10.58 29.00 -3.84
C ALA A 337 -11.98 29.63 -3.76
N ARG A 338 -13.02 28.79 -3.75
CA ARG A 338 -14.43 29.21 -3.60
C ARG A 338 -14.87 29.41 -2.14
N GLY A 339 -13.97 29.28 -1.18
CA GLY A 339 -14.27 29.45 0.25
C GLY A 339 -15.14 28.34 0.87
N ILE A 340 -15.36 27.24 0.14
CA ILE A 340 -16.19 26.12 0.59
C ILE A 340 -15.40 25.21 1.54
N LEU A 341 -14.10 25.04 1.30
CA LEU A 341 -13.19 24.28 2.15
C LEU A 341 -12.16 25.20 2.84
N PRO A 342 -11.88 25.04 4.15
CA PRO A 342 -10.82 25.80 4.81
C PRO A 342 -9.43 25.38 4.33
N LYS A 343 -8.51 26.35 4.20
CA LYS A 343 -7.08 26.05 3.94
C LYS A 343 -6.48 25.40 5.19
N GLN A 344 -5.75 24.30 5.01
CA GLN A 344 -5.11 23.60 6.12
C GLN A 344 -3.86 24.38 6.54
N GLN A 345 -3.83 24.92 7.76
CA GLN A 345 -2.60 25.48 8.32
C GLN A 345 -1.58 24.35 8.49
N ARG A 346 -0.39 24.52 7.91
CA ARG A 346 0.75 23.65 8.22
C ARG A 346 1.23 24.03 9.61
N ASN A 347 1.03 23.17 10.61
CA ASN A 347 1.77 23.25 11.86
C ASN A 347 3.26 23.06 11.53
N ARG A 348 4.00 24.17 11.41
CA ARG A 348 5.47 24.15 11.48
C ARG A 348 5.80 24.02 12.97
N ASN A 349 6.23 22.83 13.37
CA ASN A 349 6.92 22.69 14.67
C ASN A 349 8.13 23.65 14.66
N PRO A 350 8.35 24.48 15.69
CA PRO A 350 9.55 25.29 15.79
C PRO A 350 10.74 24.34 15.91
N ILE A 351 11.64 24.40 14.93
CA ILE A 351 12.95 23.78 15.04
C ILE A 351 13.70 24.58 16.10
N ALA A 352 13.98 23.94 17.24
CA ALA A 352 14.94 24.46 18.21
C ALA A 352 16.31 24.51 17.51
N VAL A 353 16.76 25.72 17.17
CA VAL A 353 18.14 25.96 16.75
C VAL A 353 18.92 26.24 18.03
N ASP A 354 19.57 25.20 18.52
CA ASP A 354 20.72 25.31 19.39
C ASP A 354 21.97 25.45 18.49
N GLY A 355 22.85 26.39 18.82
CA GLY A 355 24.01 26.71 17.99
C GLY A 355 24.46 28.15 18.17
N GLY A 356 25.16 28.39 19.28
CA GLY A 356 25.73 29.68 19.61
C GLY A 356 26.76 30.18 18.59
N SER A 357 26.90 31.50 18.55
CA SER A 357 28.14 32.17 18.20
C SER A 357 28.20 33.45 19.02
N GLN A 358 29.12 33.43 19.98
CA GLN A 358 29.60 34.61 20.68
C GLN A 358 30.22 35.56 19.65
N GLU A 359 29.77 36.81 19.62
CA GLU A 359 30.62 37.90 19.14
C GLU A 359 30.75 38.97 20.22
N HIS A 360 32.02 39.30 20.46
CA HIS A 360 32.53 40.13 21.53
C HIS A 360 32.17 41.60 21.33
N SER A 361 31.59 42.18 22.38
CA SER A 361 31.68 43.61 22.66
C SER A 361 33.11 43.96 23.09
N LYS A 362 33.75 44.88 22.37
CA LYS A 362 34.74 45.83 22.93
C LYS A 362 34.60 47.20 22.26
N PHE A 363 34.12 48.14 23.08
CA PHE A 363 34.34 49.59 23.10
C PHE A 363 35.60 50.12 22.39
N SER A 364 35.51 51.30 21.76
CA SER A 364 35.89 52.59 22.36
C SER A 364 35.78 53.73 21.34
N GLY A 365 35.37 54.91 21.81
CA GLY A 365 35.27 56.13 21.02
C GLY A 365 36.62 56.70 20.56
N TYR A 366 36.56 57.47 19.48
CA TYR A 366 36.79 58.92 19.41
C TYR A 366 36.11 59.45 18.15
#